data_AF-A0A259MHW4-F1
#
_entry.id   AF-A0A259MHW4-F1
#
_cell.length_a   1.000
_cell.length_b   1.000
_cell.length_c   1.000
_cell.angle_alpha   90.00
_cell.angle_beta   90.00
_cell.angle_gamma   90.00
#
_symmetry.space_group_name_H-M   'P 1'
#
loop_
_entity.id
_entity.type
_entity.pdbx_description
1 polymer ?
#
loop_
_entity_poly.entity_id
_entity_poly.type
_entity_poly.pdbx_seq_one_letter_code
_entity_poly.pdbx_strand_id
1 'polypeptide(L)' 'RHGPIASIGMPPMTMVFEVENAQLLEGVSAGEKVNFQVQQQGNRYIVTELQVVE' A
#
# COMPACT_ATOMS: atom_id res chain seq x y z
N ARG A 1 1.04 -8.66 -1.75
CA ARG A 1 0.44 -9.22 -0.51
C ARG A 1 0.86 -8.31 0.63
N HIS A 2 -0.09 -7.81 1.42
CA HIS A 2 0.23 -6.99 2.59
C HIS A 2 0.20 -7.81 3.88
N GLY A 3 0.89 -7.32 4.90
CA GLY A 3 0.76 -7.80 6.28
C GLY A 3 -0.53 -7.28 6.94
N PRO A 4 -0.73 -7.48 8.26
CA PRO A 4 -1.89 -6.93 8.93
C PRO A 4 -1.85 -5.39 8.92
N ILE A 5 -2.97 -4.75 8.61
CA ILE A 5 -3.11 -3.28 8.62
C ILE A 5 -4.11 -2.90 9.71
N ALA A 6 -3.60 -2.63 10.90
CA ALA A 6 -4.42 -2.41 12.09
C ALA A 6 -5.33 -1.17 11.97
N SER A 7 -4.87 -0.11 11.30
CA SER A 7 -5.61 1.16 11.17
C SER A 7 -6.96 1.01 10.46
N ILE A 8 -7.12 -0.01 9.62
CA ILE A 8 -8.35 -0.33 8.88
C ILE A 8 -8.84 -1.76 9.16
N GLY A 9 -8.33 -2.41 10.21
CA GLY A 9 -8.78 -3.73 10.64
C GLY A 9 -8.57 -4.87 9.62
N MET A 10 -7.60 -4.73 8.72
CA MET A 10 -7.39 -5.74 7.66
C MET A 10 -6.39 -6.82 8.07
N PRO A 11 -6.74 -8.11 7.96
CA PRO A 11 -5.79 -9.21 8.13
C PRO A 11 -4.81 -9.27 6.94
N PRO A 12 -3.74 -10.07 7.02
CA PRO A 12 -2.83 -10.28 5.89
C PRO A 12 -3.57 -10.89 4.69
N MET A 13 -3.55 -10.21 3.54
CA MET A 13 -4.20 -10.70 2.32
C MET A 13 -3.54 -10.14 1.03
N THR A 14 -4.05 -10.58 -0.12
CA THR A 14 -3.68 -10.04 -1.44
C THR A 14 -4.88 -9.29 -1.98
N MET A 15 -4.70 -8.00 -2.24
CA MET A 15 -5.71 -7.11 -2.80
C MET A 15 -5.03 -6.01 -3.61
N VAL A 16 -5.82 -5.27 -4.37
CA VAL A 16 -5.37 -4.10 -5.14
C VAL A 16 -5.51 -2.86 -4.26
N PHE A 17 -4.47 -2.04 -4.25
CA PHE A 17 -4.51 -0.68 -3.70
C PHE A 17 -4.28 0.30 -4.84
N GLU A 18 -4.94 1.44 -4.77
CA GLU A 18 -4.71 2.55 -5.68
C GLU A 18 -3.67 3.48 -5.07
N VAL A 19 -2.82 4.11 -5.87
CA VAL A 19 -1.86 5.11 -5.37
C VAL A 19 -2.47 6.51 -5.52
N GLU A 20 -2.21 7.38 -4.56
CA GLU A 20 -2.64 8.79 -4.65
C GLU A 20 -1.97 9.49 -5.83
N ASN A 21 -0.71 9.14 -6.11
CA ASN A 21 0.03 9.68 -7.23
C ASN A 21 1.02 8.67 -7.82
N ALA A 22 1.25 8.75 -9.13
CA ALA A 22 2.09 7.81 -9.87
C ALA A 22 3.56 7.83 -9.44
N GLN A 23 4.07 8.97 -8.96
CA GLN A 23 5.46 9.08 -8.47
C GLN A 23 5.74 8.18 -7.27
N LEU A 24 4.71 7.75 -6.52
CA LEU A 24 4.88 6.79 -5.42
C LEU A 24 5.40 5.42 -5.89
N LEU A 25 5.26 5.10 -7.18
CA LEU A 25 5.71 3.84 -7.77
C LEU A 25 7.11 3.95 -8.41
N GLU A 26 7.70 5.15 -8.46
CA GLU A 26 9.03 5.32 -9.04
C GLU A 26 10.08 4.57 -8.21
N GLY A 27 10.89 3.75 -8.90
CA GLY A 27 11.94 2.96 -8.26
C GLY A 27 11.43 1.70 -7.53
N VAL A 28 10.14 1.38 -7.63
CA VAL A 28 9.54 0.19 -6.99
C VAL A 28 9.35 -0.91 -8.01
N SER A 29 9.82 -2.11 -7.68
CA SER A 29 9.74 -3.29 -8.54
C SER A 29 8.88 -4.39 -7.93
N ALA A 30 8.27 -5.18 -8.80
CA ALA A 30 7.51 -6.35 -8.36
C ALA A 30 8.41 -7.32 -7.61
N GLY A 31 7.96 -7.76 -6.42
CA GLY A 31 8.71 -8.66 -5.54
C GLY A 31 9.44 -7.96 -4.40
N GLU A 32 9.59 -6.62 -4.46
CA GLU A 32 10.16 -5.85 -3.37
C GLU A 32 9.21 -5.80 -2.16
N LYS A 33 9.82 -5.74 -0.98
CA LYS A 33 9.10 -5.49 0.25
C LYS A 33 9.00 -3.98 0.43
N VAL A 34 7.79 -3.50 0.73
CA VAL A 34 7.53 -2.07 0.91
C VAL A 34 6.79 -1.84 2.23
N ASN A 35 7.07 -0.71 2.86
CA ASN A 35 6.22 -0.09 3.86
C ASN A 35 5.35 0.94 3.16
N PHE A 36 4.08 1.03 3.53
CA PHE A 36 3.16 1.98 2.92
C PHE A 36 2.13 2.47 3.94
N GLN A 37 1.65 3.69 3.73
CA GLN A 37 0.47 4.21 4.43
C GLN A 37 -0.74 4.11 3.51
N VAL A 38 -1.89 3.78 4.07
CA VAL A 38 -3.14 3.65 3.34
C VAL A 38 -4.27 4.39 4.04
N GLN A 39 -5.09 5.08 3.25
CA GLN A 39 -6.31 5.74 3.69
C GLN A 39 -7.51 5.15 2.97
N GLN A 40 -8.61 4.98 3.70
CA GLN A 40 -9.89 4.59 3.10
C GLN A 40 -10.64 5.85 2.66
N GLN A 41 -10.93 5.94 1.36
CA GLN A 41 -11.74 7.02 0.77
C GLN A 41 -13.00 6.41 0.15
N GLY A 42 -14.09 6.41 0.92
CA GLY A 42 -15.31 5.68 0.57
C GLY A 42 -15.06 4.18 0.48
N ASN A 43 -15.18 3.62 -0.73
CA ASN A 43 -14.96 2.20 -1.00
C ASN A 43 -13.55 1.89 -1.53
N ARG A 44 -12.69 2.91 -1.67
CA ARG A 44 -11.33 2.77 -2.21
C ARG A 44 -10.29 2.83 -1.10
N TYR A 45 -9.18 2.11 -1.29
CA TYR A 45 -8.02 2.16 -0.42
C TYR A 45 -6.86 2.80 -1.20
N ILE A 46 -6.47 3.99 -0.76
CA ILE A 46 -5.50 4.86 -1.44
C ILE A 46 -4.20 4.84 -0.65
N VAL A 47 -3.11 4.46 -1.29
CA VAL A 47 -1.74 4.56 -0.76
C VAL A 47 -1.27 5.99 -0.91
N THR A 48 -0.94 6.64 0.21
CA THR A 48 -0.49 8.03 0.25
C THR A 48 1.02 8.14 0.47
N GLU A 49 1.64 7.08 0.99
CA GLU A 49 3.09 6.97 1.16
C GLU A 49 3.54 5.56 0.84
N LEU A 50 4.70 5.43 0.18
CA LEU A 50 5.29 4.14 -0.15
C LEU A 50 6.81 4.23 -0.08
N GLN A 51 7.44 3.26 0.59
CA GLN A 51 8.88 3.19 0.80
C GLN A 51 9.35 1.75 0.64
N VAL A 52 10.37 1.54 -0.18
CA VAL A 52 11.05 0.24 -0.29
C VAL A 52 11.78 -0.05 1.02
N VAL A 53 11.66 -1.29 1.49
CA VAL A 53 12.34 -1.79 2.69
C VAL A 53 13.50 -2.65 2.22
N GLU A 54 14.71 -2.30 2.63
CA GLU A 54 15.91 -3.15 2.47
C GLU A 54 15.83 -4.44 3.31
#